data_AF-A0A967GDZ5-F1
#
_entry.id   AF-A0A967GDZ5-F1
#
_cell.length_a   1.000
_cell.length_b   1.000
_cell.length_c   1.000
_cell.angle_alpha   90.00
_cell.angle_beta   90.00
_cell.angle_gamma   90.00
#
_symmetry.space_group_name_H-M   'P 1'
#
loop_
_entity.id
_entity.type
_entity.pdbx_description
1 polymer ?
#
loop_
_entity_poly.entity_id
_entity_poly.type
_entity_poly.pdbx_seq_one_letter_code
_entity_poly.pdbx_strand_id
1 'polypeptide(L)' 'MPSLRDGYFDHSVILLCDYTTDGAMGFVINSPSSTTVDDLLAELGLQCNGEQKKQILIGGPVQPELCWVVHTADFQ' A
#
# COMPACT_ATOMS: atom_id res chain seq x y z
N MET A 1 -10.90 14.78 -3.11
CA MET A 1 -11.74 16.01 -3.15
C MET A 1 -13.12 15.62 -3.65
N PRO A 2 -14.24 16.15 -3.12
CA PRO A 2 -15.58 15.78 -3.59
C PRO A 2 -15.84 16.06 -5.08
N SER A 3 -15.03 16.94 -5.68
CA SER A 3 -15.00 17.26 -7.11
C SER A 3 -14.09 16.35 -7.94
N LEU A 4 -13.12 15.68 -7.32
CA LEU A 4 -12.36 14.63 -7.99
C LEU A 4 -13.29 13.44 -8.09
N ARG A 5 -13.78 13.21 -9.30
CA ARG A 5 -14.70 12.12 -9.61
C ARG A 5 -14.07 11.29 -10.69
N ASP A 6 -14.21 9.99 -10.55
CA ASP A 6 -13.72 8.98 -11.49
C ASP A 6 -12.19 8.95 -11.64
N GLY A 7 -11.65 7.74 -11.74
CA GLY A 7 -10.21 7.50 -11.90
C GLY A 7 -9.53 6.94 -10.66
N TYR A 8 -8.22 6.78 -10.74
CA TYR A 8 -7.44 5.97 -9.80
C TYR A 8 -7.45 6.50 -8.35
N PHE A 9 -7.51 7.83 -8.18
CA PHE A 9 -7.40 8.49 -6.88
C PHE A 9 -8.76 8.91 -6.29
N ASP A 10 -9.86 8.45 -6.89
CA ASP A 10 -11.18 8.75 -6.36
C ASP A 10 -11.32 8.22 -4.92
N HIS A 11 -11.81 9.08 -4.03
CA HIS A 11 -11.90 8.82 -2.59
C HIS A 11 -10.61 8.30 -1.91
N SER A 12 -9.44 8.49 -2.53
CA SER A 12 -8.17 8.02 -1.96
C SER A 12 -7.65 8.96 -0.86
N VAL A 13 -7.00 8.35 0.12
CA VAL A 13 -6.18 9.02 1.14
C VAL A 13 -4.74 8.63 0.86
N ILE A 14 -3.88 9.62 0.67
CA ILE A 14 -2.47 9.42 0.31
C ILE A 14 -1.58 9.82 1.49
N LEU A 15 -0.74 8.90 1.96
CA LEU A 15 0.38 9.17 2.86
C LEU A 15 1.55 9.70 2.03
N LEU A 16 1.86 10.99 2.17
CA LEU A 16 3.03 11.60 1.54
C LEU A 16 4.29 11.24 2.31
N CYS A 17 5.23 10.55 1.66
CA CYS A 17 6.47 10.07 2.25
C CYS A 17 7.67 10.96 1.91
N ASP A 18 7.69 11.55 0.72
CA ASP A 18 8.74 12.48 0.31
C ASP A 18 8.16 13.58 -0.60
N TYR A 19 8.77 14.76 -0.53
CA TYR A 19 8.42 15.91 -1.37
C TYR A 19 9.61 16.85 -1.55
N THR A 20 10.05 16.99 -2.79
CA THR A 20 11.17 17.84 -3.20
C THR A 20 10.80 18.67 -4.43
N THR A 21 11.75 19.44 -4.96
CA THR A 21 11.56 20.17 -6.23
C THR A 21 11.39 19.23 -7.43
N ASP A 22 11.89 18.00 -7.33
CA ASP A 22 11.88 17.04 -8.43
C ASP A 22 10.58 16.21 -8.46
N GLY A 23 9.82 16.22 -7.38
CA GLY A 23 8.53 15.53 -7.30
C GLY A 23 8.11 15.17 -5.88
N ALA A 24 7.11 14.30 -5.79
CA ALA A 24 6.59 13.77 -4.53
C ALA A 24 6.37 12.26 -4.65
N MET A 25 6.56 11.55 -3.54
CA MET A 25 6.29 10.13 -3.41
C MET A 25 5.32 9.90 -2.26
N GLY A 26 4.32 9.07 -2.48
CA GLY A 26 3.37 8.68 -1.43
C GLY A 26 2.59 7.43 -1.78
N PHE A 27 1.86 6.92 -0.80
CA PHE A 27 1.08 5.68 -0.91
C PHE A 27 -0.40 5.93 -0.62
N VAL A 28 -1.28 5.33 -1.41
CA VAL A 28 -2.71 5.24 -1.07
C VAL A 28 -2.87 4.27 0.10
N ILE A 29 -3.50 4.73 1.19
CA ILE A 29 -3.61 3.97 2.45
C ILE A 29 -5.03 3.50 2.77
N ASN A 30 -5.98 3.64 1.84
CA ASN A 30 -7.38 3.27 2.04
C ASN A 30 -7.98 2.50 0.84
N SER A 31 -7.13 1.83 0.05
CA SER A 31 -7.56 1.02 -1.10
C SER A 31 -7.18 -0.45 -0.87
N PRO A 32 -8.02 -1.27 -0.22
CA PRO A 32 -7.71 -2.68 0.03
C PRO A 32 -7.77 -3.49 -1.27
N SER A 33 -6.83 -4.43 -1.40
CA SER A 33 -6.84 -5.44 -2.47
C SER A 33 -7.60 -6.71 -2.05
N SER A 34 -7.78 -7.63 -2.99
CA SER A 34 -8.29 -8.97 -2.71
C SER A 34 -7.24 -9.91 -2.09
N THR A 35 -5.97 -9.51 -2.04
CA THR A 35 -4.84 -10.34 -1.61
C THR A 35 -4.49 -10.04 -0.15
N THR A 36 -4.29 -11.10 0.65
CA THR A 36 -3.83 -10.97 2.04
C THR A 36 -2.31 -11.02 2.15
N VAL A 37 -1.78 -10.64 3.31
CA VAL A 37 -0.35 -10.79 3.60
C VAL A 37 0.06 -12.27 3.54
N ASP A 38 -0.78 -13.18 4.04
CA ASP A 38 -0.52 -14.63 3.95
C ASP A 38 -0.38 -15.11 2.49
N ASP A 39 -1.27 -14.65 1.59
CA ASP A 39 -1.21 -15.02 0.17
C ASP A 39 0.10 -14.56 -0.47
N LEU A 40 0.51 -13.30 -0.22
CA LEU A 40 1.76 -12.76 -0.74
C LEU A 40 2.99 -13.51 -0.20
N LEU A 41 3.01 -13.81 1.10
CA LEU A 41 4.11 -14.56 1.70
C LEU A 41 4.22 -15.96 1.10
N ALA A 42 3.08 -16.63 0.85
CA ALA A 42 3.04 -17.92 0.20
C ALA A 42 3.60 -17.88 -1.24
N GLU A 43 3.25 -16.84 -2.02
CA GLU A 43 3.80 -16.62 -3.37
C GLU A 43 5.32 -16.41 -3.36
N LEU A 44 5.84 -15.76 -2.32
CA LEU A 44 7.28 -15.55 -2.11
C LEU A 44 8.00 -16.77 -1.50
N GLY A 45 7.27 -17.83 -1.15
CA GLY A 45 7.83 -19.00 -0.47
C GLY A 45 8.29 -18.72 0.97
N LEU A 46 7.74 -17.68 1.60
CA LEU A 46 8.06 -17.26 2.96
C LEU A 46 7.01 -17.80 3.95
N GLN A 47 7.43 -18.03 5.19
CA GLN A 47 6.53 -18.38 6.29
C GLN A 47 6.64 -17.35 7.40
N CYS A 48 5.50 -17.01 8.00
CA CYS A 48 5.43 -16.16 9.17
C CYS A 48 4.86 -16.95 10.36
N ASN A 49 5.22 -16.51 11.57
CA ASN A 49 4.69 -17.10 12.79
C ASN A 49 3.28 -16.52 13.04
N GLY A 50 2.26 -17.35 12.88
CA GLY A 50 0.85 -16.97 13.06
C GLY A 50 0.19 -16.47 11.77
N GLU A 51 -1.14 -16.43 11.77
CA GLU A 51 -1.93 -16.02 10.59
C GLU A 51 -1.90 -14.50 10.38
N GLN A 52 -1.57 -14.03 9.17
CA GLN A 52 -1.59 -12.63 8.74
C GLN A 52 -2.73 -12.38 7.75
N LYS A 53 -3.97 -12.46 8.24
CA LYS A 53 -5.21 -12.24 7.45
C LYS A 53 -5.46 -10.79 7.02
N LYS A 54 -4.48 -9.89 7.21
CA LYS A 54 -4.61 -8.47 6.82
C LYS A 54 -4.57 -8.36 5.30
N GLN A 55 -5.45 -7.55 4.72
CA GLN A 55 -5.43 -7.25 3.29
C GLN A 55 -4.25 -6.32 2.99
N ILE A 56 -3.56 -6.59 1.88
CA ILE A 56 -2.58 -5.68 1.31
C ILE A 56 -3.33 -4.51 0.65
N LEU A 57 -2.76 -3.33 0.73
CA LEU A 57 -3.32 -2.13 0.11
C LEU A 57 -2.68 -1.88 -1.26
N ILE A 58 -3.48 -1.42 -2.20
CA ILE A 58 -2.98 -0.95 -3.49
C ILE A 58 -2.41 0.46 -3.27
N GLY A 59 -1.07 0.55 -3.21
CA GLY A 59 -0.35 1.77 -2.84
C GLY A 59 -0.31 2.87 -3.91
N GLY A 60 -0.55 2.55 -5.18
CA GLY A 60 -0.47 3.52 -6.26
C GLY A 60 -0.38 2.87 -7.64
N PRO A 61 -0.54 3.65 -8.72
CA PRO A 61 -0.53 3.12 -10.09
C PRO A 61 0.88 2.85 -10.63
N VAL A 62 1.92 3.23 -9.89
CA VAL A 62 3.32 3.17 -10.31
C VAL A 62 3.99 1.97 -9.66
N GLN A 63 4.71 1.17 -10.46
CA GLN A 63 5.48 -0.01 -10.03
C GLN A 63 4.67 -0.98 -9.13
N PRO A 64 3.56 -1.54 -9.63
CA PRO A 64 2.71 -2.47 -8.87
C PRO A 64 3.43 -3.74 -8.39
N GLU A 65 4.56 -4.08 -9.00
CA GLU A 65 5.42 -5.20 -8.63
C GLU A 65 6.24 -4.96 -7.34
N LEU A 66 6.37 -3.72 -6.86
CA LEU A 66 7.12 -3.39 -5.65
C LEU A 66 6.20 -3.38 -4.42
N CYS A 67 6.56 -4.19 -3.42
CA CYS A 67 5.89 -4.20 -2.13
C CYS A 67 6.57 -3.22 -1.16
N TRP A 68 5.78 -2.36 -0.54
CA TRP A 68 6.21 -1.42 0.49
C TRP A 68 5.53 -1.74 1.82
N VAL A 69 6.29 -1.73 2.91
CA VAL A 69 5.76 -1.95 4.25
C VAL A 69 5.81 -0.63 5.01
N VAL A 70 4.63 -0.08 5.32
CA VAL A 70 4.49 1.11 6.16
C VAL A 70 4.18 0.65 7.57
N HIS A 71 5.03 1.02 8.51
CA HIS A 71 4.90 0.66 9.91
C HIS A 71 5.31 1.81 10.83
N THR A 72 4.95 1.72 12.10
CA THR A 72 5.40 2.65 13.12
C THR A 72 6.86 2.40 13.49
N ALA A 73 7.55 3.40 14.03
CA ALA A 73 8.99 3.30 14.33
C ALA A 73 9.33 2.21 15.37
N ASP A 74 8.36 1.80 16.18
CA ASP A 74 8.46 0.78 17.22
C ASP A 74 8.05 -0.63 16.74
N PHE A 75 7.69 -0.79 15.47
CA PHE A 75 7.37 -2.10 14.90
C PHE A 75 8.62 -3.01 14.90
N GLN A 76 8.48 -4.19 15.50
CA GLN A 76 9.53 -5.22 15.61
C GLN A 76 9.24 -6.42 14.72
#